data_AF-A0A8H3HA57-F1
#
_entry.id   AF-A0A8H3HA57-F1
#
_cell.length_a   1.000
_cell.length_b   1.000
_cell.length_c   1.000
_cell.angle_alpha   90.00
_cell.angle_beta   90.00
_cell.angle_gamma   90.00
#
_symmetry.space_group_name_H-M   'P 1'
#
loop_
_entity.id
_entity.type
_entity.pdbx_description
1 polymer ?
#
loop_
_entity_poly.entity_id
_entity_poly.type
_entity_poly.pdbx_seq_one_letter_code
_entity_poly.pdbx_strand_id
1 'polypeptide(L)'
;MFAQLTPHATPSWYQRSLSCVLHQLAQKTQGVLPPEVCTSLGEASGRVFIQESYINDMQAANPGRPISSDPLFVYNGYNSALSKLFGVLTAPGFEGTPRGQVCHNMHAHLQKILSVVHARGNDVNGLFKDPNMGKALADFANVLSAF
;
A
#
# COMPACT_ATOMS: atom_id res chain seq x y z
N MET A 1 0.30 -38.08 -0.74
CA MET A 1 -1.09 -37.55 -0.72
C MET A 1 -0.97 -36.03 -0.68
N PHE A 2 -1.07 -35.37 -1.83
CA PHE A 2 -0.92 -33.91 -1.91
C PHE A 2 -2.22 -33.27 -1.41
N ALA A 3 -2.14 -32.51 -0.32
CA ALA A 3 -3.23 -31.68 0.11
C ALA A 3 -3.50 -30.64 -0.99
N GLN A 4 -4.68 -30.73 -1.60
CA GLN A 4 -5.20 -29.71 -2.50
C GLN A 4 -5.38 -28.43 -1.67
N LEU A 5 -4.48 -27.46 -1.83
CA LEU A 5 -4.70 -26.09 -1.40
C LEU A 5 -5.89 -25.57 -2.22
N THR A 6 -7.07 -25.56 -1.61
CA THR A 6 -8.23 -24.84 -2.12
C THR A 6 -7.78 -23.42 -2.48
N PRO A 7 -8.11 -22.89 -3.67
CA PRO A 7 -7.80 -21.51 -4.00
C PRO A 7 -8.50 -20.64 -2.95
N HIS A 8 -7.70 -20.03 -2.07
CA HIS A 8 -8.22 -19.17 -1.04
C HIS A 8 -9.01 -18.07 -1.74
N ALA A 9 -10.33 -18.00 -1.49
CA ALA A 9 -11.15 -16.92 -2.01
C ALA A 9 -10.47 -15.61 -1.60
N THR A 10 -10.17 -14.75 -2.59
CA THR A 10 -9.51 -13.48 -2.34
C THR A 10 -10.34 -12.70 -1.32
N PRO A 11 -9.74 -12.24 -0.20
CA PRO A 11 -10.50 -11.53 0.82
C PRO A 11 -11.18 -10.29 0.22
N SER A 12 -12.42 -10.01 0.63
CA SER A 12 -13.22 -8.90 0.08
C SER A 12 -12.56 -7.54 0.28
N TRP A 13 -11.74 -7.37 1.32
CA TRP A 13 -10.96 -6.16 1.58
C TRP A 13 -9.79 -5.98 0.61
N TYR A 14 -9.24 -7.06 0.03
CA TYR A 14 -8.00 -7.03 -0.75
C TYR A 14 -8.15 -6.22 -2.04
N GLN A 15 -9.29 -6.31 -2.74
CA GLN A 15 -9.47 -5.60 -4.02
C GLN A 15 -9.41 -4.07 -3.90
N ARG A 16 -9.59 -3.54 -2.69
CA ARG A 16 -9.54 -2.09 -2.39
C ARG A 16 -8.40 -1.74 -1.43
N SER A 17 -7.38 -2.58 -1.37
CA SER A 17 -6.26 -2.43 -0.44
C SER A 17 -5.05 -1.78 -1.10
N LEU A 18 -4.16 -1.20 -0.30
CA LEU A 18 -2.91 -0.64 -0.80
C LEU A 18 -2.00 -1.75 -1.33
N SER A 19 -1.97 -2.91 -0.68
CA SER A 19 -1.17 -4.05 -1.16
C SER A 19 -1.57 -4.48 -2.57
N CYS A 20 -2.87 -4.50 -2.89
CA CYS A 20 -3.35 -4.84 -4.22
C CYS A 20 -2.95 -3.79 -5.26
N VAL A 21 -3.10 -2.50 -4.94
CA VAL A 21 -2.68 -1.40 -5.85
C VAL A 21 -1.18 -1.46 -6.12
N LEU A 22 -0.36 -1.67 -5.09
CA LEU A 22 1.10 -1.84 -5.23
C LEU A 22 1.44 -3.05 -6.11
N HIS A 23 0.73 -4.16 -5.95
CA HIS A 23 0.93 -5.37 -6.76
C HIS A 23 0.66 -5.09 -8.25
N GLN A 24 -0.49 -4.44 -8.53
CA GLN A 24 -0.87 -4.08 -9.89
C GLN A 24 0.11 -3.09 -10.51
N LEU A 25 0.57 -2.10 -9.73
CA LEU A 25 1.59 -1.17 -10.21
C LEU A 25 2.90 -1.89 -10.51
N ALA A 26 3.36 -2.78 -9.64
CA ALA A 26 4.58 -3.57 -9.88
C ALA A 26 4.53 -4.32 -11.22
N GLN A 27 3.36 -4.88 -11.56
CA GLN A 27 3.13 -5.54 -12.85
C GLN A 27 3.08 -4.56 -14.02
N LYS A 28 2.33 -3.45 -13.89
CA LYS A 28 2.18 -2.44 -14.96
C LYS A 28 3.48 -1.70 -15.27
N THR A 29 4.37 -1.56 -14.28
CA THR A 29 5.64 -0.85 -14.44
C THR A 29 6.76 -1.74 -15.00
N GLN A 30 6.55 -3.06 -15.11
CA GLN A 30 7.55 -3.96 -15.68
C GLN A 30 7.91 -3.54 -17.10
N GLY A 31 9.20 -3.30 -17.34
CA GLY A 31 9.71 -2.83 -18.63
C GLY A 31 9.54 -1.33 -18.89
N VAL A 32 8.87 -0.59 -18.02
CA VAL A 32 8.71 0.88 -18.11
C VAL A 32 9.62 1.59 -17.11
N LEU A 33 9.66 1.12 -15.87
CA LEU A 33 10.48 1.67 -14.80
C LEU A 33 11.73 0.83 -14.54
N PRO A 34 12.75 1.40 -13.86
CA PRO A 34 13.93 0.64 -13.45
C PRO A 34 13.55 -0.64 -12.66
N PRO A 35 14.28 -1.75 -12.83
CA PRO A 35 14.01 -3.01 -12.15
C PRO A 35 13.94 -2.86 -10.63
N GLU A 36 14.71 -1.95 -10.05
CA GLU A 36 14.75 -1.68 -8.62
C GLU A 36 13.42 -1.13 -8.11
N VAL A 37 12.78 -0.24 -8.88
CA VAL A 37 11.46 0.33 -8.56
C VAL A 37 10.39 -0.75 -8.62
N CYS A 38 10.38 -1.55 -9.70
CA CYS A 38 9.41 -2.63 -9.87
C CYS A 38 9.52 -3.70 -8.77
N THR A 39 10.76 -4.09 -8.44
CA THR A 39 11.04 -5.04 -7.36
C THR A 39 10.59 -4.47 -6.02
N SER A 40 10.90 -3.21 -5.73
CA SER A 40 10.52 -2.58 -4.47
C SER A 40 9.00 -2.41 -4.33
N LEU A 41 8.27 -2.13 -5.42
CA LEU A 41 6.81 -2.14 -5.43
C LEU A 41 6.24 -3.53 -5.07
N GLY A 42 6.81 -4.59 -5.64
CA GLY A 42 6.42 -5.97 -5.33
C GLY A 42 6.69 -6.37 -3.87
N GLU A 43 7.87 -6.03 -3.35
CA GLU A 43 8.21 -6.26 -1.95
C GLU A 43 7.30 -5.48 -0.99
N ALA A 44 7.05 -4.21 -1.29
CA ALA A 44 6.17 -3.35 -0.51
C ALA A 44 4.74 -3.89 -0.50
N SER A 45 4.24 -4.36 -1.66
CA SER A 45 2.93 -5.01 -1.77
C SER A 45 2.80 -6.19 -0.79
N GLY A 46 3.79 -7.09 -0.76
CA GLY A 46 3.78 -8.22 0.17
C GLY A 46 3.82 -7.81 1.65
N ARG A 47 4.65 -6.82 2.00
CA ARG A 47 4.73 -6.32 3.38
C ARG A 47 3.44 -5.63 3.82
N VAL A 48 2.86 -4.81 2.95
CA VAL A 48 1.58 -4.14 3.21
C VAL A 48 0.45 -5.16 3.30
N PHE A 49 0.47 -6.24 2.49
CA PHE A 49 -0.52 -7.31 2.57
C PHE A 49 -0.52 -7.99 3.94
N ILE A 50 0.66 -8.27 4.49
CA ILE A 50 0.80 -8.86 5.84
C ILE A 50 0.21 -7.91 6.89
N GLN A 51 0.52 -6.62 6.80
CA GLN A 51 -0.01 -5.60 7.72
C GLN A 51 -1.53 -5.47 7.61
N GLU A 52 -2.08 -5.37 6.40
CA GLU A 52 -3.51 -5.29 6.15
C GLU A 52 -4.24 -6.56 6.61
N SER A 53 -3.65 -7.74 6.41
CA SER A 53 -4.21 -9.01 6.88
C SER A 53 -4.28 -9.03 8.41
N TYR A 54 -3.18 -8.68 9.09
CA TYR A 54 -3.15 -8.57 10.55
C TYR A 54 -4.21 -7.61 11.08
N ILE A 55 -4.34 -6.43 10.45
CA ILE A 55 -5.35 -5.44 10.82
C ILE A 55 -6.76 -6.02 10.68
N ASN A 56 -7.06 -6.70 9.58
CA ASN A 56 -8.37 -7.31 9.32
C ASN A 56 -8.66 -8.45 10.31
N ASP A 57 -7.69 -9.32 10.59
CA ASP A 57 -7.84 -10.42 11.53
C ASP A 57 -8.12 -9.91 12.95
N MET A 58 -7.40 -8.87 13.38
CA MET A 58 -7.61 -8.23 14.68
C MET A 58 -8.98 -7.56 14.78
N GLN A 59 -9.45 -6.90 13.71
CA GLN A 59 -10.79 -6.32 13.67
C GLN A 59 -11.90 -7.39 13.67
N ALA A 60 -11.69 -8.50 12.96
CA ALA A 60 -12.64 -9.61 12.94
C ALA A 60 -12.76 -10.28 14.32
N ALA A 61 -11.64 -10.43 15.03
CA ALA A 61 -11.62 -11.01 16.37
C ALA A 61 -12.18 -10.05 17.45
N ASN A 62 -12.00 -8.74 17.30
CA ASN A 62 -12.38 -7.74 18.30
C ASN A 62 -13.05 -6.51 17.67
N PRO A 63 -14.28 -6.64 17.13
CA PRO A 63 -14.94 -5.55 16.42
C PRO A 63 -15.22 -4.36 17.35
N GLY A 64 -14.93 -3.16 16.86
CA GLY A 64 -15.18 -1.91 17.59
C GLY A 64 -14.16 -1.58 18.68
N ARG A 65 -13.11 -2.39 18.86
CA ARG A 65 -12.00 -2.09 19.76
C ARG A 65 -10.77 -1.60 18.99
N PRO A 66 -9.98 -0.69 19.57
CA PRO A 66 -8.66 -0.34 19.04
C PRO A 66 -7.78 -1.59 18.95
N ILE A 67 -6.99 -1.70 17.87
CA ILE A 67 -6.01 -2.79 17.70
C ILE A 67 -4.86 -2.64 18.69
N SER A 68 -4.50 -1.40 19.02
CA SER A 68 -3.43 -1.05 19.95
C SER A 68 -3.85 0.15 20.80
N SER A 69 -3.24 0.31 21.97
CA SER A 69 -3.33 1.55 22.76
C SER A 69 -2.53 2.70 22.13
N ASP A 70 -1.54 2.39 21.29
CA ASP A 70 -0.80 3.38 20.52
C ASP A 70 -1.61 3.82 19.28
N PRO A 71 -2.03 5.09 19.17
CA PRO A 71 -2.78 5.61 18.03
C PRO A 71 -1.98 5.61 16.72
N LEU A 72 -0.64 5.51 16.78
CA LEU A 72 0.22 5.45 15.61
C LEU A 72 0.52 4.03 15.15
N PHE A 73 0.03 2.99 15.84
CA PHE A 73 0.36 1.60 15.55
C PHE A 73 0.10 1.22 14.09
N VAL A 74 -1.10 1.55 13.57
CA VAL A 74 -1.49 1.26 12.19
C VAL A 74 -0.61 2.01 11.21
N TYR A 75 -0.45 3.32 11.42
CA TYR A 75 0.42 4.18 10.61
C TYR A 75 1.86 3.66 10.56
N ASN A 76 2.44 3.32 11.71
CA ASN A 76 3.80 2.81 11.82
C ASN A 76 3.96 1.48 11.09
N GLY A 77 2.95 0.61 11.12
CA GLY A 77 2.92 -0.62 10.33
C GLY A 77 3.00 -0.38 8.83
N TYR A 78 2.17 0.53 8.29
CA TYR A 78 2.22 0.91 6.88
C TYR A 78 3.54 1.61 6.52
N ASN A 79 3.98 2.57 7.32
CA ASN A 79 5.22 3.31 7.08
C ASN A 79 6.45 2.37 7.06
N SER A 80 6.50 1.42 8.01
CA SER A 80 7.54 0.39 8.05
C SER A 80 7.51 -0.50 6.79
N ALA A 81 6.31 -0.93 6.37
CA ALA A 81 6.13 -1.74 5.17
C ALA A 81 6.57 -1.03 3.88
N LEU A 82 6.39 0.30 3.81
CA LEU A 82 6.72 1.14 2.65
C LEU A 82 8.14 1.73 2.66
N SER A 83 8.83 1.70 3.80
CA SER A 83 10.12 2.38 4.02
C SER A 83 11.17 2.14 2.92
N LYS A 84 11.34 0.89 2.48
CA LYS A 84 12.27 0.55 1.39
C LYS A 84 11.86 1.16 0.06
N LEU A 85 10.57 1.13 -0.26
CA LEU A 85 10.02 1.72 -1.47
C LEU A 85 10.25 3.23 -1.47
N PHE A 86 10.07 3.91 -0.34
CA PHE A 86 10.41 5.33 -0.22
C PHE A 86 11.87 5.60 -0.54
N GLY A 87 12.80 4.82 0.03
CA GLY A 87 14.22 4.97 -0.27
C GLY A 87 14.55 4.85 -1.76
N VAL A 88 13.88 3.95 -2.48
CA VAL A 88 14.07 3.77 -3.93
C VAL A 88 13.44 4.92 -4.73
N LEU A 89 12.22 5.36 -4.36
CA LEU A 89 11.52 6.43 -5.07
C LEU A 89 12.18 7.81 -4.90
N THR A 90 12.91 8.02 -3.81
CA THR A 90 13.67 9.24 -3.55
C THR A 90 15.17 9.09 -3.83
N ALA A 91 15.58 8.01 -4.50
CA ALA A 91 16.99 7.78 -4.79
C ALA A 91 17.52 8.87 -5.75
N PRO A 92 18.73 9.40 -5.49
CA PRO A 92 19.36 10.38 -6.39
C PRO A 92 19.64 9.74 -7.75
N GLY A 93 19.61 10.55 -8.82
CA GLY A 93 19.96 10.13 -10.18
C GLY A 93 18.80 10.08 -11.19
N PHE A 94 17.56 10.29 -10.75
CA PHE A 94 16.40 10.40 -11.65
C PHE A 94 15.85 11.83 -11.80
N GLU A 95 16.49 12.80 -11.14
CA GLU A 95 16.07 14.21 -11.12
C GLU A 95 15.92 14.79 -12.54
N GLY A 96 14.81 15.49 -12.79
CA GLY A 96 14.53 16.12 -14.09
C GLY A 96 14.21 15.16 -15.24
N THR A 97 14.13 13.85 -14.99
CA THR A 97 13.73 12.87 -16.01
C THR A 97 12.24 12.50 -15.90
N PRO A 98 11.58 12.08 -17.00
CA PRO A 98 10.21 11.57 -16.93
C PRO A 98 10.06 10.43 -15.91
N ARG A 99 11.07 9.55 -15.81
CA ARG A 99 11.12 8.46 -14.83
C ARG A 99 11.18 8.98 -13.39
N GLY A 100 12.00 9.98 -13.11
CA GLY A 100 12.04 10.63 -11.80
C GLY A 100 10.73 11.31 -11.44
N GLN A 101 10.03 11.86 -12.43
CA GLN A 101 8.70 12.42 -12.21
C GLN A 101 7.68 11.33 -11.84
N VAL A 102 7.73 10.14 -12.46
CA VAL A 102 6.90 9.00 -12.02
C VAL A 102 7.21 8.66 -10.57
N CYS A 103 8.48 8.51 -10.21
CA CYS A 103 8.89 8.13 -8.86
C CYS A 103 8.46 9.17 -7.82
N HIS A 104 8.59 10.46 -8.15
CA HIS A 104 8.14 11.56 -7.29
C HIS A 104 6.62 11.55 -7.11
N ASN A 105 5.87 11.34 -8.20
CA ASN A 105 4.41 11.23 -8.13
C ASN A 105 3.98 10.04 -7.28
N MET A 106 4.59 8.86 -7.48
CA MET A 106 4.34 7.68 -6.65
C MET A 106 4.61 7.96 -5.17
N HIS A 107 5.74 8.60 -4.86
CA HIS A 107 6.09 8.98 -3.50
C HIS A 107 5.03 9.92 -2.89
N ALA A 108 4.60 10.95 -3.62
CA ALA A 108 3.58 11.89 -3.16
C ALA A 108 2.22 11.20 -2.90
N HIS A 109 1.80 10.28 -3.77
CA HIS A 109 0.55 9.52 -3.57
C HIS A 109 0.62 8.62 -2.34
N LEU A 110 1.74 7.94 -2.12
CA LEU A 110 1.93 7.10 -0.93
C LEU A 110 1.95 7.93 0.36
N GLN A 111 2.55 9.12 0.35
CA GLN A 111 2.50 10.05 1.48
C GLN A 111 1.06 10.53 1.76
N LYS A 112 0.26 10.77 0.72
CA LYS A 112 -1.17 11.10 0.86
C LYS A 112 -1.98 9.93 1.44
N ILE A 113 -1.67 8.69 1.07
CA ILE A 113 -2.30 7.51 1.66
C ILE A 113 -1.93 7.40 3.15
N LEU A 114 -0.64 7.55 3.47
CA LEU A 114 -0.16 7.54 4.86
C LEU A 114 -0.77 8.65 5.71
N SER A 115 -1.03 9.84 5.16
CA SER A 115 -1.68 10.91 5.91
C SER A 115 -3.14 10.59 6.24
N VAL A 116 -3.86 9.90 5.35
CA VAL A 116 -5.22 9.39 5.65
C VAL A 116 -5.17 8.33 6.76
N VAL A 117 -4.21 7.39 6.68
CA VAL A 117 -4.00 6.40 7.74
C VAL A 117 -3.69 7.06 9.08
N HIS A 118 -2.79 8.05 9.08
CA HIS A 118 -2.42 8.81 10.28
C HIS A 118 -3.61 9.56 10.88
N ALA A 119 -4.43 10.21 10.04
CA ALA A 119 -5.61 10.96 10.50
C ALA A 119 -6.69 10.06 11.14
N ARG A 120 -6.75 8.78 10.74
CA ARG A 120 -7.69 7.79 11.31
C ARG A 120 -7.18 7.19 12.63
N GLY A 121 -5.87 7.19 12.85
CA GLY A 121 -5.26 6.60 14.04
C GLY A 121 -5.68 5.15 14.24
N ASN A 122 -6.42 4.88 15.31
CA ASN A 122 -6.94 3.55 15.66
C ASN A 122 -8.32 3.21 15.06
N ASP A 123 -8.98 4.15 14.39
CA ASP A 123 -10.28 3.91 13.73
C ASP A 123 -10.09 3.17 12.39
N VAL A 124 -9.77 1.89 12.49
CA VAL A 124 -9.55 1.00 11.34
C VAL A 124 -10.84 0.74 10.56
N ASN A 125 -11.97 0.63 11.27
CA ASN A 125 -13.27 0.47 10.61
C ASN A 125 -13.63 1.69 9.76
N GLY A 126 -13.32 2.89 10.24
CA GLY A 126 -13.43 4.12 9.46
C GLY A 126 -12.41 4.19 8.33
N LEU A 127 -11.17 3.70 8.53
CA LEU A 127 -10.11 3.76 7.52
C LEU A 127 -10.50 3.07 6.20
N PHE A 128 -10.97 1.83 6.24
CA PHE A 128 -11.33 1.09 5.01
C PHE A 128 -12.63 1.58 4.35
N LYS A 129 -13.43 2.37 5.07
CA LYS A 129 -14.65 3.00 4.57
C LYS A 129 -14.44 4.48 4.23
N ASP A 130 -13.23 5.00 4.43
CA ASP A 130 -12.94 6.41 4.23
C ASP A 130 -12.95 6.75 2.73
N PRO A 131 -13.83 7.66 2.27
CA PRO A 131 -13.83 8.08 0.87
C PRO A 131 -12.49 8.69 0.44
N ASN A 132 -11.74 9.33 1.35
CA ASN A 132 -10.41 9.86 1.07
C ASN A 132 -9.39 8.76 0.86
N MET A 133 -9.49 7.64 1.59
CA MET A 133 -8.64 6.46 1.37
C MET A 133 -8.92 5.86 0.00
N GLY A 134 -10.21 5.65 -0.32
CA GLY A 134 -10.62 5.14 -1.63
C GLY A 134 -10.15 6.03 -2.79
N LYS A 135 -10.28 7.35 -2.65
CA LYS A 135 -9.78 8.32 -3.62
C LYS A 135 -8.26 8.28 -3.73
N ALA A 136 -7.52 8.26 -2.63
CA ALA A 136 -6.06 8.24 -2.64
C ALA A 136 -5.51 6.96 -3.30
N LEU A 137 -6.14 5.81 -3.06
CA LEU A 137 -5.80 4.55 -3.71
C LEU A 137 -6.11 4.56 -5.21
N ALA A 138 -7.26 5.12 -5.61
CA ALA A 138 -7.61 5.27 -7.02
C ALA A 138 -6.65 6.23 -7.74
N ASP A 139 -6.31 7.36 -7.13
CA ASP A 139 -5.31 8.30 -7.66
C ASP A 139 -3.97 7.58 -7.87
N PHE A 140 -3.53 6.80 -6.86
CA PHE A 140 -2.27 6.06 -6.92
C PHE A 140 -2.27 4.96 -8.00
N ALA A 141 -3.36 4.22 -8.14
CA ALA A 141 -3.50 3.19 -9.18
C ALA A 141 -3.38 3.74 -10.62
N ASN A 142 -3.66 5.03 -10.79
CA ASN A 142 -3.61 5.75 -12.06
C ASN A 142 -2.37 6.65 -12.20
N VAL A 143 -1.37 6.52 -11.32
CA VAL A 143 -0.14 7.34 -11.37
C VAL A 143 0.60 7.24 -12.70
N LEU A 144 0.43 6.12 -13.43
CA LEU A 144 1.00 5.90 -14.75
C LEU A 144 0.16 6.48 -15.90
N SER A 145 -1.12 6.78 -15.67
CA SER A 145 -2.01 7.38 -16.67
C SER A 145 -1.75 8.88 -16.89
N ALA A 146 -0.88 9.47 -16.07
CA ALA A 146 -0.41 10.84 -16.22
C ALA A 146 0.79 10.97 -17.19
N PHE A 147 1.14 9.89 -17.90
CA PHE A 147 2.22 9.81 -18.89
C PHE A 147 1.68 9.52 -20.28
#